data_AF-A0A935APB1-F1
#
_entry.id   AF-A0A935APB1-F1
#
_cell.length_a   1.000
_cell.length_b   1.000
_cell.length_c   1.000
_cell.angle_alpha   90.00
_cell.angle_beta   90.00
_cell.angle_gamma   90.00
#
_symmetry.space_group_name_H-M   'P 1'
#
loop_
_entity.id
_entity.type
_entity.pdbx_description
1 polymer ?
#
loop_
_entity_poly.entity_id
_entity_poly.type
_entity_poly.pdbx_seq_one_letter_code
_entity_poly.pdbx_strand_id
1 'polypeptide(L)'
;MSYHPDGGPRPGWPPASFPSAPPVAQPLTPPTAAPAGWYPDAEMQGQWRWWSGTEWGPRSMPIVDSSSLWFAPLPRLGSPAAVAALFAIAALFATNFIAAQGGTVGALVGLGALVGTAIGFPLLAWVACRQWGSGSMRRDIGFAVRWLDIPLGVLGAIVGTIAIVIVGVLTRVLDLDQASNLSDVQDQMSSNPSSRLPIFIMLIVLAGVLAPITEELLFRGVLMHGLRSRMGNGAAIVTQGVVFGFAHFLPGEGWANLPMVAGLGLLGIALGYLRWASGRLGTAMIAHAVFNMSQLTLLYLTVANSH
;
A
#
# COMPACT_ATOMS: atom_id res chain seq x y z
N MET A 1 -11.75 24.16 -13.58
CA MET A 1 -11.77 23.32 -14.80
C MET A 1 -11.28 24.18 -15.95
N SER A 2 -10.13 23.86 -16.55
CA SER A 2 -9.61 24.53 -17.75
C SER A 2 -9.62 23.53 -18.91
N TYR A 3 -10.35 23.88 -19.97
CA TYR A 3 -10.49 23.15 -21.23
C TYR A 3 -9.31 23.48 -22.15
N HIS A 4 -8.75 22.47 -22.83
CA HIS A 4 -7.91 22.64 -24.01
C HIS A 4 -8.80 22.40 -25.24
N PRO A 5 -8.62 23.09 -26.39
CA PRO A 5 -9.62 23.12 -27.47
C PRO A 5 -9.75 21.81 -28.27
N ASP A 6 -8.81 20.87 -28.16
CA ASP A 6 -8.59 19.90 -29.26
C ASP A 6 -9.14 18.48 -29.03
N GLY A 7 -9.98 18.26 -28.01
CA GLY A 7 -10.76 17.01 -27.84
C GLY A 7 -9.95 15.71 -27.64
N GLY A 8 -8.62 15.72 -27.73
CA GLY A 8 -7.76 14.56 -27.55
C GLY A 8 -7.54 14.18 -26.08
N PRO A 9 -7.14 12.92 -25.80
CA PRO A 9 -6.78 12.49 -24.46
C PRO A 9 -5.61 13.34 -23.93
N ARG A 10 -5.74 13.85 -22.71
CA ARG A 10 -4.66 14.63 -22.07
C ARG A 10 -3.41 13.76 -21.93
N PRO A 11 -2.21 14.27 -22.25
CA PRO A 11 -0.98 13.52 -22.05
C PRO A 11 -0.85 13.13 -20.57
N GLY A 12 -0.66 11.83 -20.33
CA GLY A 12 -0.20 11.33 -19.03
C GLY A 12 1.23 11.82 -18.75
N TRP A 13 1.84 11.39 -17.65
CA TRP A 13 3.28 11.64 -17.45
C TRP A 13 4.11 10.71 -18.35
N PRO A 14 5.25 11.18 -18.90
CA PRO A 14 6.15 10.34 -19.67
C PRO A 14 6.70 9.17 -18.83
N PRO A 15 7.01 8.01 -19.45
CA PRO A 15 7.64 6.90 -18.76
C PRO A 15 9.03 7.26 -18.23
N ALA A 16 9.47 6.63 -17.15
CA ALA A 16 10.76 6.97 -16.52
C ALA A 16 12.00 6.46 -17.25
N SER A 17 11.85 5.62 -18.29
CA SER A 17 12.96 5.05 -19.05
C SER A 17 12.50 4.57 -20.42
N PHE A 18 13.42 4.48 -21.38
CA PHE A 18 13.16 3.87 -22.68
C PHE A 18 12.62 2.43 -22.50
N PRO A 19 11.54 2.03 -23.18
CA PRO A 19 11.42 0.63 -23.59
C PRO A 19 12.69 0.30 -24.38
N SER A 20 13.31 -0.86 -24.13
CA SER A 20 14.53 -1.32 -24.81
C SER A 20 14.52 -0.87 -26.28
N ALA A 21 15.35 0.11 -26.60
CA ALA A 21 15.33 0.76 -27.91
C ALA A 21 15.69 -0.28 -28.98
N PRO A 22 15.03 -0.28 -30.16
CA PRO A 22 15.62 -0.95 -31.31
C PRO A 22 17.00 -0.32 -31.55
N PRO A 23 18.01 -1.14 -31.88
CA PRO A 23 19.34 -0.63 -32.14
C PRO A 23 19.29 0.19 -33.43
N VAL A 24 20.08 1.27 -33.45
CA VAL A 24 20.41 2.14 -34.58
C VAL A 24 19.54 3.40 -34.74
N ALA A 25 20.26 4.52 -34.80
CA ALA A 25 19.82 5.83 -35.19
C ALA A 25 19.06 5.77 -36.54
N GLN A 26 17.75 5.91 -36.47
CA GLN A 26 16.93 6.33 -37.61
C GLN A 26 16.29 7.66 -37.20
N PRO A 27 16.21 8.65 -38.10
CA PRO A 27 15.38 9.82 -37.86
C PRO A 27 13.93 9.33 -37.87
N LEU A 28 13.41 8.98 -36.69
CA LEU A 28 12.04 8.50 -36.54
C LEU A 28 11.11 9.70 -36.68
N THR A 29 10.83 10.08 -37.94
CA THR A 29 9.51 10.58 -38.26
C THR A 29 8.51 9.63 -37.60
N PRO A 30 7.55 10.12 -36.80
CA PRO A 30 6.58 9.24 -36.18
C PRO A 30 5.95 8.44 -37.32
N PRO A 31 5.91 7.10 -37.24
CA PRO A 31 5.20 6.36 -38.26
C PRO A 31 3.79 6.93 -38.25
N THR A 32 3.26 7.25 -39.42
CA THR A 32 1.89 7.75 -39.63
C THR A 32 0.80 6.81 -39.07
N ALA A 33 1.20 5.72 -38.40
CA ALA A 33 0.39 4.74 -37.69
C ALA A 33 0.68 4.62 -36.17
N ALA A 34 1.54 5.46 -35.58
CA ALA A 34 1.84 5.40 -34.15
C ALA A 34 0.66 5.92 -33.30
N PRO A 35 0.19 5.17 -32.28
CA PRO A 35 -0.86 5.63 -31.39
C PRO A 35 -0.41 6.85 -30.58
N ALA A 36 -1.37 7.63 -30.08
CA ALA A 36 -1.05 8.75 -29.20
C ALA A 36 -0.27 8.28 -27.96
N GLY A 37 0.86 8.92 -27.65
CA GLY A 37 1.79 8.43 -26.64
C GLY A 37 3.03 9.29 -26.44
N TRP A 38 3.83 8.96 -25.43
CA TRP A 38 5.14 9.57 -25.22
C TRP A 38 6.21 8.79 -25.98
N TYR A 39 7.02 9.51 -26.75
CA TYR A 39 8.11 8.95 -27.55
C TYR A 39 9.41 9.72 -27.29
N PRO A 40 10.57 9.10 -27.54
CA PRO A 40 11.84 9.82 -27.55
C PRO A 40 11.77 11.02 -28.46
N ASP A 41 12.20 12.17 -27.96
CA ASP A 41 12.29 13.37 -28.79
C ASP A 41 13.40 13.18 -29.84
N ALA A 42 13.03 13.32 -31.11
CA ALA A 42 13.95 13.20 -32.23
C ALA A 42 14.93 14.37 -32.31
N GLU A 43 14.57 15.53 -31.76
CA GLU A 43 15.36 16.77 -31.77
C GLU A 43 16.21 16.93 -30.51
N MET A 44 15.78 16.33 -29.39
CA MET A 44 16.44 16.47 -28.08
C MET A 44 16.74 15.10 -27.46
N GLN A 45 17.96 14.60 -27.64
CA GLN A 45 18.40 13.35 -27.02
C GLN A 45 18.21 13.40 -25.50
N GLY A 46 17.67 12.31 -24.95
CA GLY A 46 17.41 12.22 -23.52
C GLY A 46 16.14 12.94 -23.07
N GLN A 47 15.22 13.27 -23.98
CA GLN A 47 13.90 13.82 -23.64
C GLN A 47 12.75 12.99 -24.23
N TRP A 48 11.58 13.12 -23.62
CA TRP A 48 10.29 12.63 -24.10
C TRP A 48 9.51 13.77 -24.75
N ARG A 49 8.83 13.49 -25.86
CA ARG A 49 7.85 14.37 -26.48
C ARG A 49 6.54 13.62 -26.69
N TRP A 50 5.41 14.28 -26.45
CA TRP A 50 4.10 13.67 -26.65
C TRP A 50 3.74 13.69 -28.14
N TRP A 51 3.26 12.58 -28.67
CA TRP A 51 2.66 12.46 -30.00
C TRP A 51 1.14 12.30 -29.83
N SER A 52 0.36 13.15 -30.48
CA SER A 52 -1.11 13.10 -30.40
C SER A 52 -1.75 12.04 -31.29
N GLY A 53 -0.96 11.36 -32.13
CA GLY A 53 -1.44 10.57 -33.27
C GLY A 53 -1.33 11.32 -34.60
N THR A 54 -1.28 12.66 -34.57
CA THR A 54 -1.19 13.51 -35.76
C THR A 54 -0.10 14.55 -35.69
N GLU A 55 0.27 15.00 -34.49
CA GLU A 55 1.27 16.05 -34.28
C GLU A 55 2.08 15.85 -33.00
N TRP A 56 3.28 16.44 -32.98
CA TRP A 56 4.11 16.49 -31.79
C TRP A 56 3.67 17.63 -30.87
N GLY A 57 3.59 17.34 -29.58
CA GLY A 57 3.33 18.32 -28.55
C GLY A 57 4.42 19.41 -28.50
N PRO A 58 4.08 20.63 -28.04
CA PRO A 58 4.98 21.77 -28.09
C PRO A 58 6.12 21.74 -27.06
N ARG A 59 6.11 20.78 -26.13
CA ARG A 59 7.12 20.67 -25.06
C ARG A 59 7.71 19.28 -25.00
N SER A 60 9.02 19.24 -24.81
CA SER A 60 9.78 18.06 -24.42
C SER A 60 9.98 18.03 -22.90
N MET A 61 10.16 16.84 -22.33
CA MET A 61 10.46 16.62 -20.92
C MET A 61 11.71 15.76 -20.77
N PRO A 62 12.68 16.11 -19.90
CA PRO A 62 13.86 15.30 -19.72
C PRO A 62 13.50 13.89 -19.24
N ILE A 63 14.23 12.90 -19.76
CA ILE A 63 14.20 11.53 -19.26
C ILE A 63 14.88 11.55 -17.90
N VAL A 64 14.06 11.60 -16.87
CA VAL A 64 14.55 11.52 -15.50
C VAL A 64 14.73 10.05 -15.15
N ASP A 65 15.98 9.62 -14.92
CA ASP A 65 16.21 8.34 -14.27
C ASP A 65 15.69 8.40 -12.83
N SER A 66 14.41 8.06 -12.70
CA SER A 66 13.72 7.99 -11.42
C SER A 66 14.37 7.02 -10.44
N SER A 67 15.25 6.12 -10.91
CA SER A 67 16.01 5.24 -10.03
C SER A 67 17.05 6.03 -9.23
N SER A 68 17.61 7.12 -9.75
CA SER A 68 18.56 7.96 -9.02
C SER A 68 17.89 8.93 -8.04
N LEU A 69 16.60 9.25 -8.25
CA LEU A 69 15.87 10.18 -7.40
C LEU A 69 15.56 9.57 -6.02
N TRP A 70 15.82 10.35 -4.97
CA TRP A 70 15.36 10.02 -3.62
C TRP A 70 13.83 9.99 -3.52
N PHE A 71 13.18 10.93 -4.22
CA PHE A 71 11.74 11.18 -4.26
C PHE A 71 11.24 11.10 -5.71
N ALA A 72 11.21 9.90 -6.28
CA ALA A 72 10.71 9.69 -7.63
C ALA A 72 9.21 10.05 -7.71
N PRO A 73 8.75 10.72 -8.79
CA PRO A 73 7.32 10.89 -9.04
C PRO A 73 6.65 9.52 -9.09
N LEU A 74 5.75 9.25 -8.15
CA LEU A 74 5.04 7.99 -8.12
C LEU A 74 4.14 7.87 -9.37
N PRO A 75 4.27 6.80 -10.19
CA PRO A 75 3.37 6.56 -11.31
C PRO A 75 1.93 6.40 -10.83
N ARG A 76 0.98 6.42 -11.76
CA ARG A 76 -0.45 6.25 -11.46
C ARG A 76 -0.89 4.95 -12.11
N LEU A 77 -1.58 4.11 -11.34
CA LEU A 77 -2.41 3.05 -11.92
C LEU A 77 -3.73 3.67 -12.37
N GLY A 78 -4.35 3.11 -13.40
CA GLY A 78 -5.70 3.51 -13.80
C GLY A 78 -6.71 3.40 -12.65
N SER A 79 -7.77 4.21 -12.68
CA SER A 79 -8.82 4.17 -11.64
C SER A 79 -9.47 2.79 -11.39
N PRO A 80 -9.57 1.86 -12.37
CA PRO A 80 -10.06 0.51 -12.10
C PRO A 80 -9.25 -0.25 -11.03
N ALA A 81 -7.96 0.06 -10.86
CA ALA A 81 -7.13 -0.55 -9.81
C ALA A 81 -7.65 -0.22 -8.41
N ALA A 82 -8.08 1.03 -8.16
CA ALA A 82 -8.66 1.40 -6.87
C ALA A 82 -9.99 0.68 -6.64
N VAL A 83 -10.83 0.56 -7.67
CA VAL A 83 -12.10 -0.16 -7.59
C VAL A 83 -11.87 -1.63 -7.25
N ALA A 84 -10.94 -2.29 -7.93
CA ALA A 84 -10.59 -3.69 -7.66
C ALA A 84 -10.03 -3.88 -6.23
N ALA A 85 -9.19 -2.96 -5.76
CA ALA A 85 -8.70 -2.99 -4.38
C ALA A 85 -9.84 -2.80 -3.35
N LEU A 86 -10.76 -1.87 -3.58
CA LEU A 86 -11.92 -1.68 -2.71
C LEU A 86 -12.84 -2.90 -2.68
N PHE A 87 -13.04 -3.58 -3.82
CA PHE A 87 -13.76 -4.86 -3.85
C PHE A 87 -13.07 -5.95 -3.04
N ALA A 88 -11.74 -6.07 -3.14
CA ALA A 88 -10.98 -7.02 -2.35
C ALA A 88 -11.07 -6.74 -0.84
N ILE A 89 -11.06 -5.45 -0.45
CA ILE A 89 -11.21 -5.03 0.96
C ILE A 89 -12.64 -5.29 1.45
N ALA A 90 -13.66 -5.01 0.64
CA ALA A 90 -15.04 -5.32 0.98
C ALA A 90 -15.28 -6.83 1.13
N ALA A 91 -14.66 -7.64 0.27
CA ALA A 91 -14.69 -9.10 0.38
C ALA A 91 -14.01 -9.59 1.67
N LEU A 92 -12.84 -9.03 2.02
CA LEU A 92 -12.17 -9.32 3.29
C LEU A 92 -13.08 -8.99 4.49
N PHE A 93 -13.71 -7.83 4.47
CA PHE A 93 -14.61 -7.41 5.53
C PHE A 93 -15.82 -8.36 5.67
N ALA A 94 -16.43 -8.75 4.55
CA ALA A 94 -17.51 -9.73 4.54
C ALA A 94 -17.06 -11.09 5.07
N THR A 95 -15.87 -11.57 4.69
CA THR A 95 -15.33 -12.83 5.23
C THR A 95 -15.04 -12.74 6.73
N ASN A 96 -14.55 -11.61 7.23
CA ASN A 96 -14.31 -11.41 8.66
C ASN A 96 -15.62 -11.37 9.46
N PHE A 97 -16.69 -10.81 8.90
CA PHE A 97 -18.02 -10.85 9.53
C PHE A 97 -18.55 -12.27 9.68
N ILE A 98 -18.37 -13.11 8.64
CA ILE A 98 -18.76 -14.53 8.70
C ILE A 98 -17.85 -15.29 9.67
N ALA A 99 -16.54 -15.03 9.65
CA ALA A 99 -15.58 -15.64 10.56
C ALA A 99 -15.88 -15.34 12.04
N ALA A 100 -16.32 -14.10 12.33
CA ALA A 100 -16.67 -13.64 13.67
C ALA A 100 -17.87 -14.39 14.30
N GLN A 101 -18.69 -15.08 13.50
CA GLN A 101 -19.78 -15.92 14.02
C GLN A 101 -19.28 -17.20 14.72
N GLY A 102 -17.98 -17.49 14.61
CA GLY A 102 -17.35 -18.61 15.30
C GLY A 102 -17.73 -19.98 14.74
N GLY A 103 -17.43 -21.01 15.54
CA GLY A 103 -17.61 -22.41 15.16
C GLY A 103 -16.71 -22.86 14.00
N THR A 104 -16.92 -24.11 13.54
CA THR A 104 -16.11 -24.71 12.48
C THR A 104 -16.19 -23.92 11.16
N VAL A 105 -17.37 -23.39 10.82
CA VAL A 105 -17.55 -22.58 9.61
C VAL A 105 -16.77 -21.28 9.71
N GLY A 106 -16.86 -20.57 10.84
CA GLY A 106 -16.13 -19.33 11.04
C GLY A 106 -14.61 -19.55 10.97
N ALA A 107 -14.10 -20.63 11.58
CA ALA A 107 -12.69 -20.99 11.51
C ALA A 107 -12.21 -21.30 10.09
N LEU A 108 -12.98 -22.06 9.31
CA LEU A 108 -12.65 -22.37 7.91
C LEU A 108 -12.68 -21.12 7.03
N VAL A 109 -13.66 -20.23 7.24
CA VAL A 109 -13.74 -18.95 6.53
C VAL A 109 -12.57 -18.04 6.91
N GLY A 110 -12.20 -17.96 8.19
CA GLY A 110 -11.02 -17.20 8.64
C GLY A 110 -9.72 -17.71 8.03
N LEU A 111 -9.54 -19.04 7.98
CA LEU A 111 -8.38 -19.65 7.31
C LEU A 111 -8.38 -19.36 5.80
N GLY A 112 -9.56 -19.46 5.16
CA GLY A 112 -9.73 -19.11 3.75
C GLY A 112 -9.43 -17.64 3.47
N ALA A 113 -9.84 -16.73 4.36
CA ALA A 113 -9.52 -15.31 4.27
C ALA A 113 -8.01 -15.07 4.39
N LEU A 114 -7.34 -15.72 5.33
CA LEU A 114 -5.87 -15.63 5.49
C LEU A 114 -5.13 -16.07 4.23
N VAL A 115 -5.50 -17.22 3.65
CA VAL A 115 -4.90 -17.69 2.39
C VAL A 115 -5.25 -16.75 1.23
N GLY A 116 -6.49 -16.28 1.21
CA GLY A 116 -7.01 -15.34 0.22
C GLY A 116 -6.28 -14.00 0.22
N THR A 117 -5.93 -13.44 1.38
CA THR A 117 -5.13 -12.21 1.47
C THR A 117 -3.66 -12.48 1.15
N ALA A 118 -3.10 -13.58 1.66
CA ALA A 118 -1.71 -13.97 1.44
C ALA A 118 -1.36 -14.11 -0.05
N ILE A 119 -2.27 -14.66 -0.85
CA ILE A 119 -2.07 -14.92 -2.29
C ILE A 119 -2.79 -13.87 -3.15
N GLY A 120 -4.02 -13.53 -2.79
CA GLY A 120 -4.90 -12.68 -3.59
C GLY A 120 -4.44 -11.23 -3.66
N PHE A 121 -3.88 -10.65 -2.59
CA PHE A 121 -3.37 -9.27 -2.64
C PHE A 121 -2.13 -9.14 -3.53
N PRO A 122 -1.09 -9.99 -3.41
CA PRO A 122 0.00 -10.00 -4.38
C PRO A 122 -0.47 -10.24 -5.81
N LEU A 123 -1.40 -11.19 -6.02
CA LEU A 123 -1.94 -11.48 -7.34
C LEU A 123 -2.67 -10.27 -7.92
N LEU A 124 -3.53 -9.62 -7.13
CA LEU A 124 -4.23 -8.41 -7.55
C LEU A 124 -3.24 -7.29 -7.90
N ALA A 125 -2.19 -7.11 -7.10
CA ALA A 125 -1.15 -6.13 -7.40
C ALA A 125 -0.45 -6.43 -8.73
N TRP A 126 -0.13 -7.70 -8.99
CA TRP A 126 0.47 -8.13 -10.24
C TRP A 126 -0.48 -7.93 -11.44
N VAL A 127 -1.76 -8.34 -11.32
CA VAL A 127 -2.79 -8.13 -12.35
C VAL A 127 -2.98 -6.64 -12.62
N ALA A 128 -3.06 -5.81 -11.57
CA ALA A 128 -3.25 -4.38 -11.71
C ALA A 128 -2.09 -3.72 -12.46
N CYS A 129 -0.84 -4.13 -12.19
CA CYS A 129 0.33 -3.65 -12.94
C CYS A 129 0.26 -4.04 -14.43
N ARG A 130 -0.25 -5.24 -14.75
CA ARG A 130 -0.38 -5.72 -16.13
C ARG A 130 -1.54 -5.10 -16.91
N GLN A 131 -2.68 -4.91 -16.27
CA GLN A 131 -3.88 -4.40 -16.95
C GLN A 131 -3.93 -2.87 -16.99
N TRP A 132 -3.40 -2.20 -15.96
CA TRP A 132 -3.56 -0.76 -15.79
C TRP A 132 -2.25 -0.02 -15.49
N GLY A 133 -1.12 -0.68 -15.74
CA GLY A 133 0.23 -0.14 -15.60
C GLY A 133 1.13 -0.54 -16.76
N SER A 134 2.44 -0.50 -16.53
CA SER A 134 3.48 -0.85 -17.51
C SER A 134 3.91 -2.32 -17.44
N GLY A 135 3.20 -3.14 -16.65
CA GLY A 135 3.47 -4.56 -16.44
C GLY A 135 4.60 -4.87 -15.48
N SER A 136 5.20 -3.87 -14.82
CA SER A 136 6.35 -4.03 -13.93
C SER A 136 6.04 -3.50 -12.54
N MET A 137 5.94 -4.37 -11.55
CA MET A 137 5.65 -3.98 -10.16
C MET A 137 6.68 -2.99 -9.60
N ARG A 138 7.95 -3.11 -10.00
CA ARG A 138 8.99 -2.16 -9.62
C ARG A 138 8.72 -0.75 -10.19
N ARG A 139 8.24 -0.65 -11.43
CA ARG A 139 7.92 0.64 -12.04
C ARG A 139 6.58 1.18 -11.54
N ASP A 140 5.53 0.36 -11.59
CA ASP A 140 4.15 0.79 -11.40
C ASP A 140 3.78 1.05 -9.94
N ILE A 141 4.28 0.20 -9.04
CA ILE A 141 3.99 0.27 -7.61
C ILE A 141 5.26 0.33 -6.77
N GLY A 142 6.41 0.65 -7.37
CA GLY A 142 7.68 0.83 -6.65
C GLY A 142 8.04 -0.34 -5.74
N PHE A 143 7.76 -1.58 -6.16
CA PHE A 143 8.16 -2.80 -5.44
C PHE A 143 9.69 -2.95 -5.50
N ALA A 144 10.36 -2.30 -4.55
CA ALA A 144 11.80 -2.25 -4.40
C ALA A 144 12.17 -1.92 -2.96
N VAL A 145 13.35 -2.38 -2.53
CA VAL A 145 13.95 -2.12 -1.22
C VAL A 145 15.36 -1.59 -1.42
N ARG A 146 15.76 -0.62 -0.60
CA ARG A 146 17.11 -0.07 -0.48
C ARG A 146 17.55 -0.12 0.97
N TRP A 147 18.86 -0.11 1.19
CA TRP A 147 19.44 -0.06 2.54
C TRP A 147 18.92 1.13 3.38
N LEU A 148 18.70 2.28 2.74
CA LEU A 148 18.14 3.47 3.40
C LEU A 148 16.66 3.30 3.82
N ASP A 149 15.93 2.36 3.22
CA ASP A 149 14.55 2.09 3.61
C ASP A 149 14.48 1.47 5.02
N ILE A 150 15.57 0.89 5.53
CA ILE A 150 15.66 0.35 6.90
C ILE A 150 15.57 1.46 7.95
N PRO A 151 16.50 2.43 8.03
CA PRO A 151 16.42 3.49 9.04
C PRO A 151 15.19 4.37 8.87
N LEU A 152 14.75 4.63 7.64
CA LEU A 152 13.49 5.37 7.39
C LEU A 152 12.28 4.57 7.86
N GLY A 153 12.29 3.25 7.64
CA GLY A 153 11.25 2.34 8.12
C GLY A 153 11.17 2.32 9.64
N VAL A 154 12.32 2.17 10.32
CA VAL A 154 12.42 2.19 11.79
C VAL A 154 11.91 3.53 12.35
N LEU A 155 12.32 4.66 11.78
CA LEU A 155 11.81 5.97 12.19
C LEU A 155 10.30 6.07 11.99
N GLY A 156 9.79 5.57 10.87
CA GLY A 156 8.37 5.45 10.59
C GLY A 156 7.61 4.64 11.63
N ALA A 157 8.17 3.50 12.04
CA ALA A 157 7.60 2.64 13.08
C ALA A 157 7.56 3.34 14.44
N ILE A 158 8.61 4.08 14.82
CA ILE A 158 8.64 4.87 16.06
C ILE A 158 7.52 5.91 16.06
N VAL A 159 7.36 6.65 14.95
CA VAL A 159 6.28 7.64 14.81
C VAL A 159 4.90 6.97 14.90
N GLY A 160 4.73 5.81 14.26
CA GLY A 160 3.51 5.00 14.37
C GLY A 160 3.20 4.56 15.80
N THR A 161 4.21 4.07 16.52
CA THR A 161 4.09 3.70 17.94
C THR A 161 3.71 4.90 18.81
N ILE A 162 4.34 6.06 18.61
CA ILE A 162 3.99 7.29 19.32
C ILE A 162 2.54 7.67 19.06
N ALA A 163 2.08 7.61 17.80
CA ALA A 163 0.70 7.90 17.45
C ALA A 163 -0.30 6.97 18.16
N ILE A 164 -0.03 5.67 18.19
CA ILE A 164 -0.90 4.69 18.86
C ILE A 164 -0.87 4.83 20.38
N VAL A 165 0.28 5.15 20.97
CA VAL A 165 0.38 5.49 22.41
C VAL A 165 -0.45 6.72 22.74
N ILE A 166 -0.38 7.77 21.90
CA ILE A 166 -1.20 8.98 22.10
C ILE A 166 -2.69 8.64 22.03
N VAL A 167 -3.12 7.85 21.04
CA VAL A 167 -4.53 7.40 20.95
C VAL A 167 -4.91 6.60 22.19
N GLY A 168 -4.06 5.68 22.65
CA GLY A 168 -4.30 4.87 23.86
C GLY A 168 -4.35 5.69 25.15
N VAL A 169 -3.56 6.76 25.27
CA VAL A 169 -3.64 7.68 26.41
C VAL A 169 -4.93 8.50 26.34
N LEU A 170 -5.29 9.00 25.16
CA LEU A 170 -6.51 9.78 24.97
C LEU A 170 -7.76 8.95 25.27
N THR A 171 -7.83 7.70 24.84
CA THR A 171 -8.97 6.82 25.17
C THR A 171 -9.11 6.60 26.65
N ARG A 172 -8.00 6.37 27.36
CA ARG A 172 -7.98 6.24 28.82
C ARG A 172 -8.41 7.50 29.54
N VAL A 173 -7.97 8.67 29.07
CA VAL A 173 -8.35 9.97 29.66
C VAL A 173 -9.82 10.30 29.42
N LEU A 174 -10.36 9.88 28.27
CA LEU A 174 -11.76 10.12 27.88
C LEU A 174 -12.73 9.03 28.34
N ASP A 175 -12.25 8.04 29.11
CA ASP A 175 -13.01 6.88 29.59
C ASP A 175 -13.75 6.16 28.46
N LEU A 176 -13.07 6.00 27.32
CA LEU A 176 -13.58 5.29 26.15
C LEU A 176 -13.16 3.83 26.20
N ASP A 177 -14.12 2.94 25.98
CA ASP A 177 -13.85 1.52 25.77
C ASP A 177 -12.87 1.33 24.59
N GLN A 178 -11.92 0.43 24.79
CA GLN A 178 -10.90 0.11 23.79
C GLN A 178 -10.83 -1.39 23.57
N ALA A 179 -11.35 -1.82 22.43
CA ALA A 179 -11.11 -3.16 21.92
C ALA A 179 -9.67 -3.27 21.37
N SER A 180 -9.13 -4.48 21.39
CA SER A 180 -7.84 -4.83 20.81
C SER A 180 -7.99 -6.10 20.00
N ASN A 181 -7.40 -6.15 18.81
CA ASN A 181 -7.31 -7.36 18.01
C ASN A 181 -6.31 -8.40 18.57
N LEU A 182 -5.67 -8.10 19.71
CA LEU A 182 -4.75 -8.98 20.41
C LEU A 182 -5.34 -9.57 21.70
N SER A 183 -6.57 -9.23 22.11
CA SER A 183 -7.17 -9.72 23.36
C SER A 183 -7.25 -11.25 23.41
N ASP A 184 -7.83 -11.87 22.38
CA ASP A 184 -7.98 -13.33 22.31
C ASP A 184 -6.62 -14.04 22.32
N VAL A 185 -5.64 -13.46 21.62
CA VAL A 185 -4.27 -13.94 21.59
C VAL A 185 -3.64 -13.84 22.98
N GLN A 186 -3.81 -12.72 23.66
CA GLN A 186 -3.31 -12.48 25.01
C GLN A 186 -3.91 -13.50 25.99
N ASP A 187 -5.21 -13.74 25.93
CA ASP A 187 -5.91 -14.71 26.79
C ASP A 187 -5.43 -16.14 26.54
N GLN A 188 -5.24 -16.53 25.27
CA GLN A 188 -4.70 -17.85 24.92
C GLN A 188 -3.26 -18.03 25.40
N MET A 189 -2.40 -17.03 25.21
CA MET A 189 -1.03 -17.07 25.71
C MET A 189 -0.99 -17.10 27.25
N SER A 190 -1.88 -16.38 27.91
CA SER A 190 -1.91 -16.30 29.38
C SER A 190 -2.38 -17.61 30.00
N SER A 191 -3.45 -18.19 29.48
CA SER A 191 -4.07 -19.43 29.96
C SER A 191 -3.26 -20.70 29.70
N ASN A 192 -2.42 -20.71 28.65
CA ASN A 192 -1.60 -21.86 28.32
C ASN A 192 -0.12 -21.49 28.12
N PRO A 193 0.72 -21.55 29.17
CA PRO A 193 2.14 -21.21 29.08
C PRO A 193 2.93 -21.97 28.01
N SER A 194 2.52 -23.21 27.70
CA SER A 194 3.21 -24.05 26.72
C SER A 194 2.98 -23.61 25.27
N SER A 195 1.88 -22.90 24.98
CA SER A 195 1.57 -22.40 23.64
C SER A 195 2.11 -20.99 23.37
N ARG A 196 2.59 -20.27 24.39
CA ARG A 196 3.09 -18.88 24.28
C ARG A 196 4.11 -18.69 23.17
N LEU A 197 5.22 -19.43 23.23
CA LEU A 197 6.31 -19.31 22.27
C LEU A 197 5.87 -19.76 20.85
N PRO A 198 5.17 -20.90 20.66
CA PRO A 198 4.60 -21.25 19.36
C PRO A 198 3.69 -20.18 18.76
N ILE A 199 2.76 -19.61 19.53
CA ILE A 199 1.85 -18.55 19.05
C ILE A 199 2.65 -17.30 18.70
N PHE A 200 3.62 -16.91 19.52
CA PHE A 200 4.48 -15.75 19.24
C PHE A 200 5.24 -15.90 17.92
N ILE A 201 5.90 -17.04 17.69
CA ILE A 201 6.62 -17.31 16.43
C ILE A 201 5.66 -17.26 15.24
N MET A 202 4.47 -17.87 15.37
CA MET A 202 3.45 -17.83 14.33
C MET A 202 3.03 -16.39 13.99
N LEU A 203 2.80 -15.55 14.99
CA LEU A 203 2.41 -14.15 14.78
C LEU A 203 3.54 -13.31 14.17
N ILE A 204 4.79 -13.55 14.53
CA ILE A 204 5.94 -12.89 13.89
C ILE A 204 5.98 -13.22 12.40
N VAL A 205 5.74 -14.47 12.01
CA VAL A 205 5.70 -14.85 10.59
C VAL A 205 4.49 -14.24 9.87
N LEU A 206 3.30 -14.40 10.43
CA LEU A 206 2.05 -14.00 9.76
C LEU A 206 1.82 -12.48 9.82
N ALA A 207 1.80 -11.89 11.01
CA ALA A 207 1.53 -10.47 11.21
C ALA A 207 2.79 -9.61 11.16
N GLY A 208 3.96 -10.15 11.51
CA GLY A 208 5.23 -9.41 11.48
C GLY A 208 5.89 -9.35 10.10
N VAL A 209 5.70 -10.36 9.23
CA VAL A 209 6.36 -10.45 7.92
C VAL A 209 5.36 -10.51 6.78
N LEU A 210 4.45 -11.49 6.78
CA LEU A 210 3.57 -11.73 5.65
C LEU A 210 2.58 -10.58 5.44
N ALA A 211 1.90 -10.14 6.51
CA ALA A 211 0.91 -9.06 6.44
C ALA A 211 1.52 -7.72 5.96
N PRO A 212 2.68 -7.24 6.47
CA PRO A 212 3.34 -6.06 5.92
C PRO A 212 3.68 -6.18 4.44
N ILE A 213 3.96 -7.37 3.91
CA ILE A 213 4.22 -7.51 2.47
C ILE A 213 2.91 -7.40 1.69
N THR A 214 1.89 -8.18 2.07
CA THR A 214 0.65 -8.30 1.30
C THR A 214 -0.25 -7.08 1.41
N GLU A 215 -0.34 -6.49 2.59
CA GLU A 215 -1.15 -5.29 2.83
C GLU A 215 -0.52 -4.07 2.15
N GLU A 216 0.80 -3.89 2.21
CA GLU A 216 1.43 -2.76 1.51
C GLU A 216 1.27 -2.87 -0.02
N LEU A 217 1.28 -4.07 -0.58
CA LEU A 217 0.98 -4.28 -2.00
C LEU A 217 -0.45 -3.82 -2.33
N LEU A 218 -1.44 -4.16 -1.51
CA LEU A 218 -2.84 -3.77 -1.74
C LEU A 218 -3.06 -2.28 -1.49
N PHE A 219 -2.81 -1.80 -0.28
CA PHE A 219 -3.18 -0.45 0.15
C PHE A 219 -2.29 0.61 -0.50
N ARG A 220 -0.97 0.41 -0.48
CA ARG A 220 0.00 1.42 -0.94
C ARG A 220 0.35 1.19 -2.40
N GLY A 221 0.43 -0.06 -2.84
CA GLY A 221 0.67 -0.41 -4.23
C GLY A 221 -0.54 -0.16 -5.12
N VAL A 222 -1.67 -0.80 -4.86
CA VAL A 222 -2.84 -0.76 -5.76
C VAL A 222 -3.78 0.39 -5.44
N LEU A 223 -4.37 0.41 -4.24
CA LEU A 223 -5.42 1.34 -3.85
C LEU A 223 -4.95 2.79 -3.95
N MET A 224 -3.84 3.14 -3.27
CA MET A 224 -3.33 4.51 -3.26
C MET A 224 -2.99 5.01 -4.68
N HIS A 225 -2.38 4.18 -5.53
CA HIS A 225 -2.02 4.59 -6.90
C HIS A 225 -3.26 4.75 -7.79
N GLY A 226 -4.26 3.88 -7.63
CA GLY A 226 -5.54 4.01 -8.30
C GLY A 226 -6.30 5.27 -7.85
N LEU A 227 -6.32 5.59 -6.56
CA LEU A 227 -6.96 6.81 -6.03
C LEU A 227 -6.27 8.07 -6.58
N ARG A 228 -4.94 8.07 -6.64
CA ARG A 228 -4.14 9.19 -7.21
C ARG A 228 -4.44 9.49 -8.69
N SER A 229 -5.13 8.60 -9.40
CA SER A 229 -5.63 8.88 -10.76
C SER A 229 -6.84 9.82 -10.77
N ARG A 230 -7.56 9.95 -9.65
CA ARG A 230 -8.80 10.75 -9.52
C ARG A 230 -8.70 11.87 -8.49
N MET A 231 -7.76 11.80 -7.55
CA MET A 231 -7.59 12.82 -6.49
C MET A 231 -6.11 13.17 -6.25
N GLY A 232 -5.86 14.25 -5.52
CA GLY A 232 -4.51 14.68 -5.15
C GLY A 232 -3.81 13.72 -4.20
N ASN A 233 -2.48 13.83 -4.07
CA ASN A 233 -1.66 12.94 -3.24
C ASN A 233 -2.14 12.89 -1.78
N GLY A 234 -2.36 14.06 -1.16
CA GLY A 234 -2.81 14.15 0.24
C GLY A 234 -4.15 13.45 0.46
N ALA A 235 -5.14 13.70 -0.41
CA ALA A 235 -6.44 13.05 -0.35
C ALA A 235 -6.32 11.53 -0.51
N ALA A 236 -5.48 11.05 -1.43
CA ALA A 236 -5.26 9.62 -1.61
C ALA A 236 -4.58 8.96 -0.40
N ILE A 237 -3.60 9.63 0.22
CA ILE A 237 -2.91 9.16 1.44
C ILE A 237 -3.89 9.08 2.62
N VAL A 238 -4.73 10.09 2.81
CA VAL A 238 -5.73 10.08 3.87
C VAL A 238 -6.77 9.00 3.63
N THR A 239 -7.33 8.94 2.41
CA THR A 239 -8.38 7.98 2.06
C THR A 239 -7.92 6.54 2.23
N GLN A 240 -6.73 6.18 1.71
CA GLN A 240 -6.22 4.81 1.88
C GLN A 240 -5.96 4.47 3.35
N GLY A 241 -5.52 5.43 4.16
CA GLY A 241 -5.25 5.21 5.58
C GLY A 241 -6.53 5.02 6.37
N VAL A 242 -7.58 5.78 6.07
CA VAL A 242 -8.91 5.56 6.66
C VAL A 242 -9.45 4.18 6.29
N VAL A 243 -9.37 3.79 5.01
CA VAL A 243 -9.80 2.45 4.56
C VAL A 243 -8.97 1.36 5.25
N PHE A 244 -7.66 1.56 5.46
CA PHE A 244 -6.80 0.65 6.21
C PHE A 244 -7.28 0.47 7.65
N GLY A 245 -7.59 1.57 8.37
CA GLY A 245 -8.15 1.48 9.72
C GLY A 245 -9.46 0.69 9.77
N PHE A 246 -10.40 0.97 8.85
CA PHE A 246 -11.68 0.26 8.79
C PHE A 246 -11.55 -1.22 8.39
N ALA A 247 -10.53 -1.60 7.62
CA ALA A 247 -10.25 -2.99 7.30
C ALA A 247 -9.91 -3.84 8.55
N HIS A 248 -9.56 -3.18 9.66
CA HIS A 248 -9.24 -3.81 10.95
C HIS A 248 -10.39 -3.74 11.95
N PHE A 249 -11.56 -3.22 11.58
CA PHE A 249 -12.72 -3.21 12.47
C PHE A 249 -13.18 -4.64 12.79
N LEU A 250 -13.36 -4.95 14.08
CA LEU A 250 -13.80 -6.27 14.55
C LEU A 250 -15.32 -6.24 14.75
N PRO A 251 -16.12 -6.93 13.92
CA PRO A 251 -17.59 -6.82 13.98
C PRO A 251 -18.22 -7.18 15.33
N GLY A 252 -17.58 -8.08 16.10
CA GLY A 252 -18.06 -8.51 17.42
C GLY A 252 -17.89 -7.46 18.53
N GLU A 253 -16.98 -6.51 18.36
CA GLU A 253 -16.56 -5.56 19.41
C GLU A 253 -17.31 -4.20 19.35
N GLY A 254 -18.27 -4.05 18.43
CA GLY A 254 -19.14 -2.87 18.34
C GLY A 254 -18.39 -1.54 18.25
N TRP A 255 -18.82 -0.54 19.03
CA TRP A 255 -18.22 0.80 19.03
C TRP A 255 -16.87 0.90 19.75
N ALA A 256 -16.51 -0.09 20.59
CA ALA A 256 -15.23 -0.15 21.29
C ALA A 256 -14.04 -0.29 20.32
N ASN A 257 -14.29 -0.65 19.06
CA ASN A 257 -13.29 -0.66 17.98
C ASN A 257 -12.82 0.73 17.54
N LEU A 258 -13.64 1.78 17.72
CA LEU A 258 -13.40 3.07 17.08
C LEU A 258 -12.00 3.63 17.38
N PRO A 259 -11.47 3.55 18.62
CA PRO A 259 -10.13 4.02 18.86
C PRO A 259 -9.04 3.18 18.18
N MET A 260 -9.21 1.86 18.10
CA MET A 260 -8.29 0.99 17.37
C MET A 260 -8.30 1.31 15.88
N VAL A 261 -9.50 1.45 15.27
CA VAL A 261 -9.68 1.85 13.88
C VAL A 261 -9.02 3.20 13.61
N ALA A 262 -9.17 4.18 14.52
CA ALA A 262 -8.53 5.48 14.40
C ALA A 262 -7.00 5.37 14.49
N GLY A 263 -6.47 4.64 15.47
CA GLY A 263 -5.03 4.43 15.66
C GLY A 263 -4.37 3.73 14.46
N LEU A 264 -4.99 2.64 13.98
CA LEU A 264 -4.54 1.94 12.79
C LEU A 264 -4.73 2.78 11.52
N GLY A 265 -5.77 3.61 11.45
CA GLY A 265 -5.95 4.57 10.36
C GLY A 265 -4.84 5.61 10.31
N LEU A 266 -4.42 6.16 11.45
CA LEU A 266 -3.29 7.08 11.55
C LEU A 266 -1.96 6.44 11.16
N LEU A 267 -1.70 5.21 11.64
CA LEU A 267 -0.58 4.40 11.14
C LEU A 267 -0.70 4.21 9.63
N GLY A 268 -1.92 3.96 9.16
CA GLY A 268 -2.30 3.83 7.77
C GLY A 268 -1.83 5.01 6.91
N ILE A 269 -2.13 6.22 7.37
CA ILE A 269 -1.73 7.50 6.77
C ILE A 269 -0.21 7.67 6.82
N ALA A 270 0.43 7.40 7.96
CA ALA A 270 1.88 7.53 8.11
C ALA A 270 2.64 6.63 7.12
N LEU A 271 2.24 5.37 6.97
CA LEU A 271 2.81 4.44 5.99
C LEU A 271 2.57 4.91 4.55
N GLY A 272 1.38 5.45 4.25
CA GLY A 272 1.07 6.06 2.95
C GLY A 272 1.96 7.27 2.64
N TYR A 273 2.22 8.11 3.65
CA TYR A 273 3.14 9.23 3.53
C TYR A 273 4.58 8.77 3.30
N LEU A 274 5.08 7.78 4.05
CA LEU A 274 6.42 7.21 3.87
C LEU A 274 6.59 6.66 2.46
N ARG A 275 5.59 5.91 1.97
CA ARG A 275 5.57 5.42 0.59
C ARG A 275 5.56 6.56 -0.43
N TRP A 276 4.75 7.60 -0.21
CA TRP A 276 4.68 8.76 -1.10
C TRP A 276 6.01 9.51 -1.15
N ALA A 277 6.62 9.76 0.00
CA ALA A 277 7.91 10.39 0.12
C ALA A 277 8.97 9.52 -0.57
N SER A 278 9.18 8.28 -0.14
CA SER A 278 10.30 7.45 -0.61
C SER A 278 10.16 6.94 -2.05
N GLY A 279 8.95 6.90 -2.61
CA GLY A 279 8.65 6.28 -3.90
C GLY A 279 8.71 4.75 -3.88
N ARG A 280 9.02 4.11 -2.75
CA ARG A 280 9.31 2.66 -2.64
C ARG A 280 8.43 2.00 -1.58
N LEU A 281 7.97 0.78 -1.87
CA LEU A 281 7.14 0.02 -0.95
C LEU A 281 7.98 -0.48 0.21
N GLY A 282 9.27 -0.73 -0.02
CA GLY A 282 10.21 -1.21 0.99
C GLY A 282 10.20 -0.35 2.27
N THR A 283 10.14 0.98 2.14
CA THR A 283 10.11 1.86 3.32
C THR A 283 8.86 1.64 4.18
N ALA A 284 7.69 1.54 3.56
CA ALA A 284 6.44 1.29 4.26
C ALA A 284 6.36 -0.15 4.80
N MET A 285 6.80 -1.14 4.01
CA MET A 285 6.88 -2.55 4.43
C MET A 285 7.76 -2.73 5.67
N ILE A 286 8.93 -2.09 5.71
CA ILE A 286 9.81 -2.17 6.87
C ILE A 286 9.21 -1.43 8.06
N ALA A 287 8.65 -0.23 7.87
CA ALA A 287 7.98 0.50 8.95
C ALA A 287 6.84 -0.32 9.56
N HIS A 288 6.01 -0.92 8.71
CA HIS A 288 4.89 -1.74 9.13
C HIS A 288 5.35 -3.03 9.84
N ALA A 289 6.35 -3.73 9.29
CA ALA A 289 6.92 -4.91 9.92
C ALA A 289 7.54 -4.63 11.29
N VAL A 290 8.36 -3.57 11.40
CA VAL A 290 8.96 -3.16 12.68
C VAL A 290 7.89 -2.75 13.68
N PHE A 291 6.86 -2.01 13.23
CA PHE A 291 5.73 -1.66 14.07
C PHE A 291 5.03 -2.92 14.62
N ASN A 292 4.61 -3.85 13.75
CA ASN A 292 3.91 -5.07 14.16
C ASN A 292 4.77 -5.95 15.08
N MET A 293 6.03 -6.18 14.71
CA MET A 293 6.96 -6.98 15.54
C MET A 293 7.18 -6.34 16.91
N SER A 294 7.23 -5.01 17.01
CA SER A 294 7.36 -4.32 18.30
C SER A 294 6.15 -4.52 19.20
N GLN A 295 4.93 -4.45 18.66
CA GLN A 295 3.70 -4.69 19.40
C GLN A 295 3.57 -6.15 19.85
N LEU A 296 3.90 -7.10 18.97
CA LEU A 296 3.90 -8.53 19.29
C LEU A 296 4.95 -8.89 20.34
N THR A 297 6.12 -8.27 20.27
CA THR A 297 7.17 -8.47 21.29
C THR A 297 6.74 -7.89 22.63
N LEU A 298 6.12 -6.70 22.64
CA LEU A 298 5.57 -6.12 23.85
C LEU A 298 4.50 -7.02 24.46
N LEU A 299 3.56 -7.53 23.66
CA LEU A 299 2.55 -8.49 24.11
C LEU A 299 3.19 -9.73 24.76
N TYR A 300 4.17 -10.35 24.08
CA TYR A 300 4.85 -11.53 24.61
C TYR A 300 5.53 -11.24 25.95
N LEU A 301 6.22 -10.10 26.07
CA LEU A 301 6.85 -9.68 27.33
C LEU A 301 5.83 -9.39 28.42
N THR A 302 4.71 -8.76 28.12
CA THR A 302 3.64 -8.51 29.09
C THR A 302 3.08 -9.82 29.65
N VAL A 303 2.76 -10.78 28.80
CA VAL A 303 2.21 -12.09 29.22
C VAL A 303 3.26 -12.96 29.91
N ALA A 304 4.53 -12.87 29.50
CA ALA A 304 5.60 -13.62 30.14
C ALA A 304 5.91 -13.14 31.57
N ASN A 305 5.69 -11.85 31.86
CA ASN A 305 5.99 -11.22 33.15
C ASN A 305 4.77 -11.06 34.06
N SER A 306 3.54 -11.33 33.59
CA SER A 306 2.36 -11.43 34.44
C SER A 306 2.41 -12.75 35.22
N HIS A 307 2.90 -12.68 36.46
CA HIS A 307 2.89 -13.76 37.45
C HIS A 307 1.57 -13.84 38.19
#